data_AF-A0A5B1BL93-F1
#
_entry.id   AF-A0A5B1BL93-F1
#
_cell.length_a   1.000
_cell.length_b   1.000
_cell.length_c   1.000
_cell.angle_alpha   90.00
_cell.angle_beta   90.00
_cell.angle_gamma   90.00
#
_symmetry.space_group_name_H-M   'P 1'
#
loop_
_entity.id
_entity.type
_entity.pdbx_description
1 polymer ?
#
loop_
_entity_poly.entity_id
_entity_poly.type
_entity_poly.pdbx_seq_one_letter_code
_entity_poly.pdbx_strand_id
1 'polypeptide(L)'
;MTTMQERLAAVERDLLPAEYHAAQKVIAEAQQLMASPPAGAAAATAERLNPFACGQVSEEWLSACIDRKAADERHKRRFAILKELISSAENQARVAASTIGNQVLVACQGELEVLLEDVADVADELGGIRSADKAIAADLGPTWKRLCGLVDDYEEIRRFQLSRTSQDLVQRSRPSQGGEDHASDLYIKNLDDIWPEWRTGGSAMQITRVDGNKPRYEPWPAEQPRLLIWLATSRAQ
;
A
#
# COMPACT_ATOMS: atom_id res chain seq x y z
N MET A 1 -10.51 19.04 0.48
CA MET A 1 -9.04 18.89 0.39
C MET A 1 -8.80 17.41 0.15
N THR A 2 -8.00 17.07 -0.85
CA THR A 2 -7.56 15.70 -1.11
C THR A 2 -6.64 15.26 0.03
N THR A 3 -6.83 14.07 0.59
CA THR A 3 -5.96 13.57 1.67
C THR A 3 -4.58 13.15 1.12
N MET A 4 -3.55 13.07 1.96
CA MET A 4 -2.24 12.57 1.53
C MET A 4 -2.35 11.13 1.00
N GLN A 5 -3.17 10.29 1.62
CA GLN A 5 -3.50 8.95 1.12
C GLN A 5 -4.00 8.95 -0.33
N GLU A 6 -4.94 9.84 -0.66
CA GLU A 6 -5.55 9.95 -1.98
C GLU A 6 -4.52 10.41 -3.02
N ARG A 7 -3.63 11.34 -2.64
CA ARG A 7 -2.54 11.82 -3.50
C ARG A 7 -1.56 10.69 -3.82
N LEU A 8 -1.10 9.95 -2.81
CA LEU A 8 -0.17 8.82 -2.99
C LEU A 8 -0.80 7.69 -3.82
N ALA A 9 -2.09 7.41 -3.61
CA ALA A 9 -2.82 6.44 -4.42
C ALA A 9 -3.02 6.89 -5.87
N ALA A 10 -3.16 8.19 -6.12
CA ALA A 10 -3.22 8.74 -7.47
C ALA A 10 -1.87 8.60 -8.19
N VAL A 11 -0.77 8.95 -7.52
CA VAL A 11 0.60 8.76 -8.04
C VAL A 11 0.85 7.31 -8.43
N GLU A 12 0.52 6.35 -7.55
CA GLU A 12 0.68 4.93 -7.86
C GLU A 12 -0.15 4.51 -9.07
N ARG A 13 -1.40 4.98 -9.16
CA ARG A 13 -2.29 4.67 -10.28
C ARG A 13 -1.77 5.22 -11.62
N ASP A 14 -1.26 6.44 -11.62
CA ASP A 14 -0.78 7.12 -12.83
C ASP A 14 0.52 6.49 -13.37
N LEU A 15 1.28 5.82 -12.50
CA LEU A 15 2.48 5.07 -12.87
C LEU A 15 2.19 3.65 -13.36
N LEU A 16 0.96 3.13 -13.19
CA LEU A 16 0.65 1.75 -13.61
C LEU A 16 0.82 1.58 -15.12
N PRO A 17 1.51 0.52 -15.55
CA PRO A 17 1.81 0.32 -16.97
C PRO A 17 0.57 -0.20 -17.71
N ALA A 18 0.54 -0.05 -19.04
CA ALA A 18 -0.59 -0.44 -19.87
C ALA A 18 -0.96 -1.93 -19.71
N GLU A 19 0.03 -2.78 -19.46
CA GLU A 19 -0.11 -4.21 -19.21
C GLU A 19 -0.96 -4.51 -17.97
N TYR A 20 -0.86 -3.69 -16.92
CA TYR A 20 -1.70 -3.82 -15.74
C TYR A 20 -3.17 -3.60 -16.10
N HIS A 21 -3.46 -2.52 -16.84
CA HIS A 21 -4.83 -2.17 -17.24
C HIS A 21 -5.41 -3.19 -18.22
N ALA A 22 -4.60 -3.71 -19.14
CA ALA A 22 -5.00 -4.78 -20.04
C ALA A 22 -5.37 -6.06 -19.26
N ALA A 23 -4.57 -6.45 -18.27
CA ALA A 23 -4.85 -7.59 -17.40
C ALA A 23 -6.14 -7.40 -16.58
N GLN A 24 -6.35 -6.21 -15.98
CA GLN A 24 -7.59 -5.88 -15.27
C GLN A 24 -8.83 -5.97 -16.16
N LYS A 25 -8.72 -5.50 -17.42
CA LYS A 25 -9.80 -5.62 -18.40
C LYS A 25 -10.13 -7.09 -18.71
N VAL A 26 -9.11 -7.93 -18.91
CA VAL A 26 -9.30 -9.38 -19.13
C VAL A 26 -9.99 -10.04 -17.94
N ILE A 27 -9.62 -9.70 -16.71
CA ILE A 27 -10.26 -10.20 -15.49
C ILE A 27 -11.75 -9.83 -15.49
N ALA A 28 -12.08 -8.55 -15.70
CA ALA A 28 -13.45 -8.07 -15.69
C ALA A 28 -14.31 -8.75 -16.78
N GLU A 29 -13.79 -8.87 -18.00
CA GLU A 29 -14.49 -9.55 -19.10
C GLU A 29 -14.70 -11.05 -18.80
N ALA A 30 -13.68 -11.73 -18.26
CA ALA A 30 -13.80 -13.14 -17.90
C ALA A 30 -14.83 -13.38 -16.77
N GLN A 31 -14.86 -12.51 -15.75
CA GLN A 31 -15.85 -12.55 -14.68
C GLN A 31 -17.28 -12.34 -15.22
N GLN A 32 -17.47 -11.38 -16.13
CA GLN A 32 -18.75 -11.14 -16.78
C GLN A 32 -19.21 -12.36 -17.60
N LEU A 33 -18.27 -13.00 -18.31
CA LEU A 33 -18.52 -14.22 -19.09
C LEU A 33 -18.87 -15.42 -18.20
N MET A 34 -18.29 -15.52 -17.00
CA MET A 34 -18.63 -16.55 -16.01
C MET A 34 -20.02 -16.33 -15.40
N ALA A 35 -20.41 -15.08 -15.16
CA ALA A 35 -21.73 -14.74 -14.61
C ALA A 35 -22.89 -14.99 -15.60
N SER A 36 -22.60 -15.14 -16.89
CA SER A 36 -23.60 -15.36 -17.94
C SER A 36 -23.64 -16.85 -18.36
N PRO A 37 -24.57 -17.66 -17.82
CA PRO A 37 -24.73 -19.05 -18.23
C PRO A 37 -25.27 -19.13 -19.68
N PRO A 38 -24.88 -20.16 -20.46
CA PRO A 38 -25.44 -20.39 -21.78
C PRO A 38 -26.93 -20.76 -21.68
N ALA A 39 -27.75 -20.26 -22.60
CA ALA A 39 -29.18 -20.53 -22.63
C ALA A 39 -29.47 -22.04 -22.78
N GLY A 40 -30.30 -22.59 -21.88
CA GLY A 40 -30.53 -24.03 -21.74
C GLY A 40 -31.74 -24.59 -22.51
N ALA A 41 -31.81 -24.38 -23.83
CA ALA A 41 -32.93 -24.90 -24.64
C ALA A 41 -33.07 -26.44 -24.58
N ALA A 42 -31.96 -27.17 -24.60
CA ALA A 42 -31.95 -28.64 -24.52
C ALA A 42 -32.45 -29.18 -23.16
N ALA A 43 -32.23 -28.43 -22.08
CA ALA A 43 -32.72 -28.82 -20.75
C ALA A 43 -34.25 -28.76 -20.66
N ALA A 44 -34.85 -27.71 -21.23
CA ALA A 44 -36.30 -27.56 -21.29
C ALA A 44 -36.97 -28.67 -22.12
N THR A 45 -36.36 -29.06 -23.26
CA THR A 45 -36.87 -30.15 -24.10
C THR A 45 -36.79 -31.52 -23.40
N ALA A 46 -35.67 -31.82 -22.73
CA ALA A 46 -35.49 -33.08 -22.00
C ALA A 46 -36.47 -33.23 -20.83
N GLU A 47 -36.82 -32.13 -20.16
CA GLU A 47 -37.80 -32.12 -19.08
C GLU A 47 -39.23 -32.32 -19.60
N ARG A 48 -39.59 -31.70 -20.73
CA ARG A 48 -40.91 -31.87 -21.35
C ARG A 48 -41.16 -33.30 -21.83
N LEU A 49 -40.14 -33.97 -22.35
CA LEU A 49 -40.23 -35.32 -22.93
C LEU A 49 -39.90 -36.43 -21.93
N ASN A 50 -39.93 -36.15 -20.62
CA ASN A 50 -39.52 -37.10 -19.59
C ASN A 50 -40.32 -38.43 -19.66
N PRO A 51 -39.66 -39.60 -19.84
CA PRO A 51 -40.28 -40.92 -19.95
C PRO A 51 -41.16 -41.30 -18.75
N PHE A 52 -40.86 -40.78 -17.57
CA PHE A 52 -41.67 -41.02 -16.37
C PHE A 52 -42.99 -40.25 -16.38
N ALA A 53 -43.09 -39.17 -17.18
CA ALA A 53 -44.31 -38.40 -17.37
C ALA A 53 -45.11 -38.88 -18.59
N CYS A 54 -44.44 -39.27 -19.68
CA CYS A 54 -45.09 -39.68 -20.93
C CYS A 54 -45.22 -41.20 -21.12
N GLY A 55 -44.63 -42.02 -20.24
CA GLY A 55 -44.73 -43.48 -20.28
C GLY A 55 -43.94 -44.15 -21.41
N GLN A 56 -43.18 -43.41 -22.22
CA GLN A 56 -42.36 -43.95 -23.30
C GLN A 56 -40.96 -43.33 -23.32
N VAL A 57 -39.97 -44.09 -23.74
CA VAL A 57 -38.63 -43.57 -24.08
C VAL A 57 -38.64 -43.22 -25.57
N SER A 58 -38.54 -41.93 -25.91
CA SER A 58 -38.44 -41.47 -27.29
C SER A 58 -36.99 -41.17 -27.68
N GLU A 59 -36.67 -41.33 -28.97
CA GLU A 59 -35.38 -40.90 -29.55
C GLU A 59 -35.14 -39.40 -29.37
N GLU A 60 -36.22 -38.61 -29.44
CA GLU A 60 -36.17 -37.16 -29.20
C GLU A 60 -35.76 -36.82 -27.76
N TRP A 61 -36.26 -37.57 -26.77
CA TRP A 61 -35.83 -37.43 -25.38
C TRP A 61 -34.37 -37.85 -25.17
N LEU A 62 -33.94 -38.95 -25.78
CA LEU A 62 -32.55 -39.41 -25.72
C LEU A 62 -31.59 -38.35 -26.29
N SER A 63 -31.94 -37.79 -27.45
CA SER A 63 -31.18 -36.72 -28.09
C SER A 63 -31.11 -35.46 -27.23
N ALA A 64 -32.23 -35.02 -26.66
CA ALA A 64 -32.26 -33.87 -25.74
C ALA A 64 -31.41 -34.10 -24.48
N CYS A 65 -31.38 -35.34 -23.95
CA CYS A 65 -30.52 -35.69 -22.83
C CYS A 65 -29.03 -35.68 -23.19
N ILE A 66 -28.67 -36.17 -24.38
CA ILE A 66 -27.29 -36.13 -24.90
C ILE A 66 -26.85 -34.67 -25.08
N ASP A 67 -27.67 -33.84 -25.72
CA ASP A 67 -27.38 -32.43 -25.97
C ASP A 67 -27.23 -31.64 -24.67
N ARG A 68 -28.11 -31.89 -23.69
CA ARG A 68 -27.99 -31.30 -22.35
C ARG A 68 -26.65 -31.67 -21.71
N LYS A 69 -26.28 -32.95 -21.70
CA LYS A 69 -25.01 -33.41 -21.11
C LYS A 69 -23.80 -32.81 -21.83
N ALA A 70 -23.86 -32.70 -23.16
CA ALA A 70 -22.80 -32.06 -23.95
C ALA A 70 -22.69 -30.55 -23.66
N ALA A 71 -23.82 -29.86 -23.48
CA ALA A 71 -23.86 -28.46 -23.09
C ALA A 71 -23.28 -28.24 -21.68
N ASP A 72 -23.63 -29.09 -20.71
CA ASP A 72 -23.10 -29.05 -19.35
C ASP A 72 -21.57 -29.24 -19.33
N GLU A 73 -21.05 -30.23 -20.06
CA GLU A 73 -19.60 -30.47 -20.15
C GLU A 73 -18.87 -29.32 -20.86
N ARG A 74 -19.46 -28.75 -21.93
CA ARG A 74 -18.92 -27.56 -22.58
C ARG A 74 -18.89 -26.36 -21.63
N HIS A 75 -19.94 -26.18 -20.83
CA HIS A 75 -20.02 -25.11 -19.85
C HIS A 75 -18.96 -25.27 -18.75
N LYS A 76 -18.79 -26.47 -18.17
CA LYS A 76 -17.74 -26.76 -17.18
C LYS A 76 -16.35 -26.47 -17.73
N ARG A 77 -16.04 -26.92 -18.95
CA ARG A 77 -14.74 -26.65 -19.61
C ARG A 77 -14.51 -25.16 -19.82
N ARG A 78 -15.53 -24.45 -20.34
CA ARG A 78 -15.47 -22.98 -20.50
C ARG A 78 -15.20 -22.29 -19.16
N PHE A 79 -15.89 -22.70 -18.09
CA PHE A 79 -15.71 -22.13 -16.76
C PHE A 79 -14.29 -22.38 -16.22
N ALA A 80 -13.75 -23.59 -16.40
CA ALA A 80 -12.37 -23.92 -16.02
C ALA A 80 -11.35 -23.03 -16.74
N ILE A 81 -11.49 -22.88 -18.07
CA ILE A 81 -10.61 -22.02 -18.88
C ILE A 81 -10.68 -20.55 -18.43
N LEU A 82 -11.89 -20.03 -18.17
CA LEU A 82 -12.05 -18.65 -17.69
C LEU A 82 -11.40 -18.44 -16.32
N LYS A 83 -11.48 -19.43 -15.42
CA LYS A 83 -10.82 -19.38 -14.12
C LYS A 83 -9.29 -19.37 -14.25
N GLU A 84 -8.73 -20.19 -15.13
CA GLU A 84 -7.30 -20.21 -15.42
C GLU A 84 -6.83 -18.87 -16.03
N LEU A 85 -7.62 -18.29 -16.94
CA LEU A 85 -7.36 -16.99 -17.54
C LEU A 85 -7.35 -15.87 -16.50
N ILE A 86 -8.32 -15.85 -15.58
CA ILE A 86 -8.35 -14.88 -14.47
C ILE A 86 -7.07 -15.01 -13.63
N SER A 87 -6.71 -16.23 -13.22
CA SER A 87 -5.50 -16.43 -12.41
C SER A 87 -4.23 -16.00 -13.12
N SER A 88 -4.12 -16.25 -14.43
CA SER A 88 -2.99 -15.81 -15.25
C SER A 88 -2.95 -14.27 -15.37
N ALA A 89 -4.09 -13.63 -15.61
CA ALA A 89 -4.21 -12.18 -15.69
C ALA A 89 -3.94 -11.50 -14.34
N GLU A 90 -4.40 -12.05 -13.22
CA GLU A 90 -4.07 -11.58 -11.87
C GLU A 90 -2.57 -11.62 -11.62
N ASN A 91 -1.91 -12.72 -12.01
CA ASN A 91 -0.46 -12.82 -11.92
C ASN A 91 0.25 -11.77 -12.78
N GLN A 92 -0.22 -11.54 -14.02
CA GLN A 92 0.35 -10.55 -14.92
C GLN A 92 0.16 -9.12 -14.37
N ALA A 93 -1.02 -8.78 -13.85
CA ALA A 93 -1.28 -7.51 -13.20
C ALA A 93 -0.35 -7.29 -12.00
N ARG A 94 -0.17 -8.32 -11.15
CA ARG A 94 0.75 -8.27 -10.01
C ARG A 94 2.21 -8.05 -10.44
N VAL A 95 2.68 -8.78 -11.46
CA VAL A 95 4.04 -8.62 -11.99
C VAL A 95 4.21 -7.21 -12.56
N ALA A 96 3.25 -6.73 -13.35
CA ALA A 96 3.27 -5.39 -13.92
C ALA A 96 3.27 -4.29 -12.85
N ALA A 97 2.48 -4.43 -11.78
CA ALA A 97 2.50 -3.49 -10.66
C ALA A 97 3.83 -3.54 -9.88
N SER A 98 4.50 -4.69 -9.82
CA SER A 98 5.79 -4.79 -9.11
C SER A 98 6.94 -4.06 -9.82
N THR A 99 6.84 -3.77 -11.13
CA THR A 99 7.91 -3.11 -11.88
C THR A 99 7.98 -1.60 -11.60
N ILE A 100 6.91 -1.00 -11.07
CA ILE A 100 6.83 0.45 -10.82
C ILE A 100 7.31 0.83 -9.41
N GLY A 101 7.69 -0.13 -8.57
CA GLY A 101 8.01 0.11 -7.15
C GLY A 101 9.03 1.24 -6.93
N ASN A 102 10.12 1.25 -7.70
CA ASN A 102 11.13 2.32 -7.61
C ASN A 102 10.58 3.69 -8.03
N GLN A 103 9.74 3.75 -9.07
CA GLN A 103 9.16 5.01 -9.53
C GLN A 103 8.18 5.56 -8.50
N VAL A 104 7.39 4.70 -7.86
CA VAL A 104 6.50 5.07 -6.75
C VAL A 104 7.30 5.62 -5.59
N LEU A 105 8.41 4.98 -5.20
CA LEU A 105 9.27 5.47 -4.12
C LEU A 105 9.90 6.83 -4.45
N VAL A 106 10.33 7.06 -5.69
CA VAL A 106 10.85 8.36 -6.15
C VAL A 106 9.78 9.43 -6.08
N ALA A 107 8.55 9.12 -6.52
CA ALA A 107 7.45 10.08 -6.44
C ALA A 107 7.06 10.38 -4.98
N CYS A 108 7.07 9.38 -4.10
CA CYS A 108 6.87 9.58 -2.65
C CYS A 108 7.97 10.43 -2.03
N GLN A 109 9.21 10.31 -2.50
CA GLN A 109 10.31 11.15 -2.05
C GLN A 109 10.08 12.62 -2.43
N GLY A 110 9.58 12.90 -3.64
CA GLY A 110 9.20 14.26 -4.02
C GLY A 110 8.08 14.83 -3.15
N GLU A 111 7.08 14.03 -2.81
CA GLU A 111 6.01 14.42 -1.88
C GLU A 111 6.54 14.70 -0.46
N LEU A 112 7.52 13.92 -0.01
CA LEU A 112 8.18 14.14 1.27
C LEU A 112 9.00 15.44 1.27
N GLU A 113 9.72 15.73 0.20
CA GLU A 113 10.50 16.96 0.04
C GLU A 113 9.60 18.20 0.11
N VAL A 114 8.49 18.21 -0.63
CA VAL A 114 7.49 19.29 -0.57
C VAL A 114 6.92 19.44 0.84
N LEU A 115 6.61 18.33 1.52
CA LEU A 115 6.13 18.39 2.90
C LEU A 115 7.18 18.98 3.86
N LEU A 116 8.45 18.61 3.71
CA LEU A 116 9.52 19.13 4.56
C LEU A 116 9.79 20.62 4.29
N GLU A 117 9.61 21.09 3.06
CA GLU A 117 9.59 22.53 2.72
C GLU A 117 8.44 23.25 3.43
N ASP A 118 7.21 22.72 3.37
CA ASP A 118 6.04 23.26 4.08
C ASP A 118 6.27 23.32 5.60
N VAL A 119 6.96 22.32 6.17
CA VAL A 119 7.34 22.30 7.58
C VAL A 119 8.38 23.37 7.88
N ALA A 120 9.36 23.59 7.01
CA ALA A 120 10.38 24.63 7.19
C ALA A 120 9.72 26.02 7.26
N ASP A 121 8.79 26.30 6.34
CA ASP A 121 8.01 27.55 6.35
C ASP A 121 7.22 27.72 7.66
N VAL A 122 6.54 26.66 8.12
CA VAL A 122 5.82 26.67 9.40
C VAL A 122 6.76 26.82 10.60
N ALA A 123 7.96 26.25 10.54
CA ALA A 123 8.97 26.38 11.59
C ALA A 123 9.52 27.81 11.70
N ASP A 124 9.66 28.49 10.57
CA ASP A 124 10.05 29.90 10.50
C ASP A 124 8.94 30.81 11.04
N GLU A 125 7.68 30.57 10.69
CA GLU A 125 6.51 31.26 11.27
C GLU A 125 6.44 31.10 12.80
N LEU A 126 6.77 29.89 13.31
CA LEU A 126 6.79 29.61 14.75
C LEU A 126 7.94 30.31 15.50
N GLY A 127 8.94 30.87 14.82
CA GLY A 127 9.98 31.70 15.44
C GLY A 127 10.75 31.02 16.58
N GLY A 128 11.03 29.71 16.46
CA GLY A 128 11.72 28.94 17.50
C GLY A 128 10.82 28.43 18.63
N ILE A 129 9.50 28.61 18.54
CA ILE A 129 8.55 27.92 19.43
C ILE A 129 8.59 26.42 19.15
N ARG A 130 8.61 25.64 20.24
CA ARG A 130 8.77 24.16 20.21
C ARG A 130 7.74 23.43 21.08
N SER A 131 6.67 24.10 21.52
CA SER A 131 5.58 23.44 22.26
C SER A 131 4.24 24.13 22.02
N ALA A 132 3.15 23.36 22.15
CA ALA A 132 1.78 23.85 22.00
C ALA A 132 1.48 25.00 22.97
N ASP A 133 1.82 24.86 24.25
CA ASP A 133 1.56 25.88 25.27
C ASP A 133 2.24 27.21 24.94
N LYS A 134 3.48 27.17 24.44
CA LYS A 134 4.20 28.37 24.02
C LYS A 134 3.59 28.99 22.77
N ALA A 135 3.12 28.16 21.83
CA ALA A 135 2.42 28.64 20.65
C ALA A 135 1.12 29.35 21.04
N ILE A 136 0.34 28.77 21.95
CA ILE A 136 -0.90 29.37 22.47
C ILE A 136 -0.59 30.69 23.18
N ALA A 137 0.42 30.72 24.06
CA ALA A 137 0.82 31.93 24.77
C ALA A 137 1.31 33.05 23.82
N ALA A 138 1.82 32.70 22.65
CA ALA A 138 2.28 33.62 21.62
C ALA A 138 1.26 33.90 20.50
N ASP A 139 0.00 33.46 20.65
CA ASP A 139 -1.07 33.56 19.64
C ASP A 139 -0.77 32.87 18.29
N LEU A 140 0.10 31.85 18.32
CA LEU A 140 0.50 31.02 17.18
C LEU A 140 -0.13 29.62 17.22
N GLY A 141 -1.22 29.46 17.99
CA GLY A 141 -1.99 28.21 18.07
C GLY A 141 -2.44 27.66 16.71
N PRO A 142 -2.94 28.48 15.77
CA PRO A 142 -3.29 28.02 14.42
C PRO A 142 -2.10 27.46 13.63
N THR A 143 -0.94 28.12 13.70
CA THR A 143 0.31 27.65 13.05
C THR A 143 0.78 26.33 13.65
N TRP A 144 0.72 26.19 14.98
CA TRP A 144 1.02 24.92 15.65
C TRP A 144 0.05 23.80 15.23
N LYS A 145 -1.24 24.11 15.07
CA LYS A 145 -2.22 23.15 14.56
C LYS A 145 -1.92 22.71 13.12
N ARG A 146 -1.46 23.63 12.25
CA ARG A 146 -1.00 23.30 10.90
C ARG A 146 0.18 22.34 10.95
N LEU A 147 1.17 22.58 11.82
CA LEU A 147 2.29 21.66 12.02
C LEU A 147 1.81 20.25 12.42
N CYS A 148 0.84 20.14 13.32
CA CYS A 148 0.28 18.83 13.69
C CYS A 148 -0.37 18.12 12.49
N GLY A 149 -1.04 18.83 11.58
CA GLY A 149 -1.56 18.23 10.35
C GLY A 149 -0.44 17.72 9.42
N LEU A 150 0.67 18.46 9.32
CA LEU A 150 1.85 18.02 8.55
C LEU A 150 2.53 16.79 9.17
N VAL A 151 2.43 16.60 10.49
CA VAL A 151 2.87 15.35 11.14
C VAL A 151 2.07 14.15 10.66
N ASP A 152 0.74 14.27 10.58
CA ASP A 152 -0.12 13.19 10.10
C ASP A 152 0.22 12.84 8.64
N ASP A 153 0.41 13.84 7.79
CA ASP A 153 0.81 13.67 6.39
C ASP A 153 2.21 13.04 6.27
N TYR A 154 3.17 13.44 7.11
CA TYR A 154 4.51 12.85 7.15
C TYR A 154 4.44 11.35 7.51
N GLU A 155 3.68 11.00 8.55
CA GLU A 155 3.52 9.61 8.97
C GLU A 155 2.84 8.76 7.88
N GLU A 156 1.90 9.34 7.13
CA GLU A 156 1.26 8.69 6.00
C GLU A 156 2.25 8.41 4.86
N ILE A 157 3.06 9.39 4.46
CA ILE A 157 4.11 9.19 3.44
C ILE A 157 5.08 8.11 3.89
N ARG A 158 5.58 8.17 5.13
CA ARG A 158 6.55 7.19 5.65
C ARG A 158 5.95 5.78 5.73
N ARG A 159 4.70 5.65 6.16
CA ARG A 159 3.98 4.36 6.15
C ARG A 159 3.86 3.79 4.74
N PHE A 160 3.56 4.65 3.77
CA PHE A 160 3.44 4.27 2.36
C PHE A 160 4.78 3.84 1.74
N GLN A 161 5.88 4.54 2.05
CA GLN A 161 7.23 4.16 1.65
C GLN A 161 7.64 2.81 2.27
N LEU A 162 7.41 2.64 3.58
CA LEU A 162 7.78 1.41 4.28
C LEU A 162 7.02 0.18 3.77
N SER A 163 5.71 0.30 3.45
CA SER A 163 4.95 -0.84 2.92
C SER A 163 5.40 -1.28 1.52
N ARG A 164 6.21 -0.46 0.84
CA ARG A 164 6.79 -0.74 -0.49
C ARG A 164 8.28 -1.07 -0.43
N THR A 165 8.87 -0.98 0.76
CA THR A 165 10.26 -1.35 1.01
C THR A 165 10.32 -2.80 1.49
N SER A 166 11.31 -3.57 1.02
CA SER A 166 11.44 -4.97 1.45
C SER A 166 11.75 -5.04 2.94
N GLN A 167 11.15 -6.02 3.63
CA GLN A 167 11.38 -6.21 5.07
C GLN A 167 12.85 -6.44 5.40
N ASP A 168 13.59 -7.16 4.54
CA ASP A 168 15.03 -7.38 4.71
C ASP A 168 15.82 -6.06 4.67
N LEU A 169 15.47 -5.14 3.76
CA LEU A 169 16.09 -3.81 3.73
C LEU A 169 15.75 -3.04 5.01
N VAL A 170 14.48 -2.99 5.42
CA VAL A 170 14.05 -2.32 6.65
C VAL A 170 14.80 -2.83 7.88
N GLN A 171 15.06 -4.13 7.98
CA GLN A 171 15.80 -4.70 9.11
C GLN A 171 17.29 -4.34 9.08
N ARG A 172 17.93 -4.35 7.90
CA ARG A 172 19.35 -3.98 7.74
C ARG A 172 19.62 -2.49 7.91
N SER A 173 18.58 -1.69 7.73
CA SER A 173 18.60 -0.23 7.86
C SER A 173 18.51 0.27 9.30
N ARG A 174 18.29 -0.61 10.29
CA ARG A 174 18.09 -0.24 11.70
C ARG A 174 19.30 -0.58 12.59
N PRO A 175 19.41 0.00 13.80
CA PRO A 175 20.46 -0.33 14.75
C PRO A 175 20.23 -1.73 15.33
N SER A 176 21.31 -2.46 15.60
CA SER A 176 21.23 -3.86 16.07
C SER A 176 20.64 -4.01 17.48
N GLN A 177 20.75 -2.97 18.31
CA GLN A 177 20.23 -2.97 19.69
C GLN A 177 18.82 -2.37 19.81
N GLY A 178 18.18 -2.08 18.66
CA GLY A 178 16.95 -1.31 18.60
C GLY A 178 17.20 0.19 18.73
N GLY A 179 16.14 0.96 18.51
CA GLY A 179 16.15 2.43 18.47
C GLY A 179 14.81 2.93 17.92
N GLU A 180 14.63 4.24 17.86
CA GLU A 180 13.48 4.84 17.18
C GLU A 180 13.50 4.57 15.68
N ASP A 181 12.34 4.61 15.03
CA ASP A 181 12.22 4.33 13.59
C ASP A 181 13.11 5.25 12.72
N HIS A 182 13.37 6.48 13.19
CA HIS A 182 14.20 7.49 12.51
C HIS A 182 15.70 7.25 12.63
N ALA A 183 16.14 6.35 13.53
CA ALA A 183 17.51 5.87 13.57
C ALA A 183 17.69 4.82 12.46
N SER A 184 17.48 5.24 11.21
CA SER A 184 17.49 4.36 10.05
C SER A 184 17.96 5.09 8.80
N ASP A 185 18.81 4.45 8.01
CA ASP A 185 19.29 4.99 6.74
C ASP A 185 18.18 5.15 5.67
N LEU A 186 16.99 4.58 5.92
CA LEU A 186 15.79 4.83 5.13
C LEU A 186 15.11 6.16 5.45
N TYR A 187 15.34 6.69 6.66
CA TYR A 187 14.73 7.93 7.13
C TYR A 187 15.67 9.11 7.00
N ILE A 188 16.95 8.90 7.36
CA ILE A 188 18.01 9.91 7.33
C ILE A 188 19.24 9.27 6.68
N LYS A 189 19.59 9.69 5.48
CA LYS A 189 20.67 9.16 4.65
C LYS A 189 22.05 9.49 5.21
N ASN A 190 22.21 10.66 5.82
CA ASN A 190 23.49 11.12 6.37
C ASN A 190 23.63 10.90 7.89
N LEU A 191 23.04 9.82 8.40
CA LEU A 191 23.13 9.48 9.83
C LEU A 191 24.57 9.35 10.32
N ASP A 192 25.50 8.84 9.51
CA ASP A 192 26.90 8.72 9.91
C ASP A 192 27.57 10.07 10.18
N ASP A 193 27.10 11.16 9.53
CA ASP A 193 27.60 12.52 9.75
C ASP A 193 26.97 13.16 11.00
N ILE A 194 25.68 12.90 11.24
CA ILE A 194 24.89 13.53 12.31
C ILE A 194 25.07 12.81 13.64
N TRP A 195 25.16 11.48 13.59
CA TRP A 195 25.29 10.60 14.74
C TRP A 195 26.26 9.45 14.41
N PRO A 196 27.58 9.70 14.48
CA PRO A 196 28.58 8.65 14.30
C PRO A 196 28.31 7.46 15.23
N GLU A 197 28.51 6.25 14.73
CA GLU A 197 28.25 4.99 15.46
C GLU A 197 26.77 4.72 15.80
N TRP A 198 25.80 5.40 15.15
CA TRP A 198 24.37 5.19 15.40
C TRP A 198 23.91 3.72 15.28
N ARG A 199 24.52 2.93 14.37
CA ARG A 199 24.19 1.50 14.19
C ARG A 199 24.52 0.64 15.42
N THR A 200 25.52 1.03 16.20
CA THR A 200 25.98 0.33 17.40
C THR A 200 25.59 1.04 18.69
N GLY A 201 24.95 2.22 18.60
CA GLY A 201 24.58 3.04 19.74
C GLY A 201 25.75 3.78 20.40
N GLY A 202 26.93 3.80 19.75
CA GLY A 202 28.16 4.34 20.31
C GLY A 202 28.81 3.41 21.33
N SER A 203 30.13 3.23 21.23
CA SER A 203 30.95 2.35 22.07
C SER A 203 31.05 2.74 23.56
N ALA A 204 30.39 3.82 24.02
CA ALA A 204 30.68 4.49 25.29
C ALA A 204 29.57 4.48 26.37
N MET A 205 28.40 3.86 26.17
CA MET A 205 27.30 4.01 27.14
C MET A 205 26.68 2.68 27.60
N GLN A 206 27.31 2.05 28.61
CA GLN A 206 26.59 1.20 29.55
C GLN A 206 25.75 2.09 30.48
N ILE A 207 24.52 2.43 30.08
CA ILE A 207 23.56 3.06 30.98
C ILE A 207 22.54 2.02 31.41
N THR A 208 22.73 1.47 32.61
CA THR A 208 21.73 0.65 33.29
C THR A 208 20.64 1.58 33.82
N ARG A 209 19.49 1.69 33.13
CA ARG A 209 18.32 2.38 33.67
C ARG A 209 17.54 1.45 34.59
N VAL A 210 17.25 1.93 35.80
CA VAL A 210 16.53 1.20 36.86
C VAL A 210 15.00 1.25 36.64
N ASP A 211 14.52 2.10 35.74
CA ASP A 211 13.09 2.35 35.47
C ASP A 211 12.46 1.44 34.40
N GLY A 212 13.25 0.56 33.76
CA GLY A 212 12.78 -0.38 32.74
C GLY A 212 12.56 0.22 31.34
N ASN A 213 12.72 1.54 31.16
CA ASN A 213 12.62 2.17 29.85
C ASN A 213 13.94 2.05 29.10
N LYS A 214 13.87 1.69 27.80
CA LYS A 214 15.06 1.64 26.95
C LYS A 214 15.70 3.04 26.90
N PRO A 215 17.02 3.15 27.10
CA PRO A 215 17.72 4.42 26.91
C PRO A 215 17.57 4.88 25.46
N ARG A 216 17.28 6.18 25.31
CA ARG A 216 17.21 6.89 24.03
C ARG A 216 18.54 7.60 23.81
N TYR A 217 19.17 7.34 22.68
CA TYR A 217 20.51 7.83 22.34
C TYR A 217 20.50 8.81 21.16
N GLU A 218 19.34 8.96 20.53
CA GLU A 218 19.07 9.77 19.38
C GLU A 218 19.23 11.28 19.70
N PRO A 219 19.95 12.05 18.86
CA PRO A 219 20.19 13.47 19.10
C PRO A 219 18.98 14.37 18.78
N TRP A 220 17.95 13.84 18.12
CA TRP A 220 16.74 14.60 17.75
C TRP A 220 15.66 14.54 18.84
N PRO A 221 14.63 15.42 18.83
CA PRO A 221 13.51 15.36 19.78
C PRO A 221 12.63 14.10 19.63
N ALA A 222 12.02 13.63 20.72
CA ALA A 222 11.12 12.46 20.70
C ALA A 222 9.69 12.79 20.26
N GLU A 223 9.24 14.02 20.48
CA GLU A 223 7.89 14.46 20.13
C GLU A 223 7.80 14.73 18.62
N GLN A 224 6.80 14.15 17.95
CA GLN A 224 6.67 14.22 16.49
C GLN A 224 6.70 15.64 15.90
N PRO A 225 5.96 16.64 16.42
CA PRO A 225 6.03 18.00 15.86
C PRO A 225 7.44 18.61 15.96
N ARG A 226 8.16 18.31 17.05
CA ARG A 226 9.52 18.82 17.27
C ARG A 226 10.54 18.06 16.42
N LEU A 227 10.34 16.76 16.23
CA LEU A 227 11.12 15.94 15.32
C LEU A 227 10.97 16.44 13.88
N LEU A 228 9.75 16.71 13.44
CA LEU A 228 9.47 17.18 12.10
C LEU A 228 10.13 18.54 11.82
N ILE A 229 10.03 19.49 12.76
CA ILE A 229 10.81 20.74 12.69
C ILE A 229 12.31 20.46 12.59
N TRP A 230 12.83 19.54 13.40
CA TRP A 230 14.25 19.18 13.37
C TRP A 230 14.66 18.58 12.02
N LEU A 231 13.85 17.70 11.44
CA LEU A 231 14.11 17.12 10.10
C LEU A 231 14.16 18.22 9.03
N ALA A 232 13.22 19.15 9.04
CA ALA A 232 13.13 20.22 8.05
C ALA A 232 14.21 21.30 8.18
N THR A 233 14.72 21.55 9.39
CA THR A 233 15.64 22.69 9.67
C THR A 233 17.08 22.28 9.98
N SER A 234 17.34 20.99 10.19
CA SER A 234 18.68 20.48 10.43
C SER A 234 19.40 20.17 9.10
N ARG A 235 20.61 19.61 9.20
CA ARG A 235 21.34 19.08 8.05
C ARG A 235 20.97 17.63 7.71
N ALA A 236 19.92 17.07 8.31
CA ALA A 236 19.41 15.74 7.98
C ALA A 236 18.94 15.69 6.53
N GLN A 237 19.37 14.65 5.81
CA GLN A 237 19.01 14.37 4.41
C GLN A 237 18.28 13.04 4.30
#